data_AF-A0A7K2QPD2-F1
#
_entry.id   AF-A0A7K2QPD2-F1
#
_cell.length_a   1.000
_cell.length_b   1.000
_cell.length_c   1.000
_cell.angle_alpha   90.00
_cell.angle_beta   90.00
_cell.angle_gamma   90.00
#
_symmetry.space_group_name_H-M   'P 1'
#
loop_
_entity.id
_entity.type
_entity.pdbx_description
1 polymer ?
#
loop_
_entity_poly.entity_id
_entity_poly.type
_entity_poly.pdbx_seq_one_letter_code
_entity_poly.pdbx_strand_id
1 'polypeptide(L)'
;MGQSQAYPTLHDLLPRQELAAAIDAGYVTRKPHPELPLSLYTYTRTAQYEHVWNQVTMRCRGLVADDATGAIVALPLPKFFNVGEHEAGRPYAPALPDEPFEVYDKVDGSLAVVFHYAGGWRVASKGSFISTQATWGQRHLDGRDT
;
A
#
# COMPACT_ATOMS: atom_id res chain seq x y z
N MET A 1 10.77 6.13 20.33
CA MET A 1 11.06 7.33 19.51
C MET A 1 10.75 6.94 18.07
N GLY A 2 9.58 7.31 17.56
CA GLY A 2 9.08 6.83 16.27
C GLY A 2 10.00 7.31 15.15
N GLN A 3 10.45 6.38 14.32
CA GLN A 3 11.20 6.68 13.10
C GLN A 3 10.42 7.74 12.31
N SER A 4 11.01 8.92 12.12
CA SER A 4 10.50 9.94 11.22
C SER A 4 10.26 9.28 9.87
N GLN A 5 9.05 9.39 9.34
CA GLN A 5 8.73 8.82 8.03
C GLN A 5 9.69 9.42 6.99
N ALA A 6 10.59 8.59 6.44
CA ALA A 6 11.68 9.03 5.57
C ALA A 6 11.22 9.72 4.26
N TYR A 7 9.92 9.61 3.96
CA TYR A 7 9.29 10.20 2.78
C TYR A 7 8.04 10.96 3.22
N PRO A 8 8.12 12.29 3.38
CA PRO A 8 6.98 13.07 3.88
C PRO A 8 5.87 13.17 2.83
N THR A 9 6.20 13.14 1.54
CA THR A 9 5.21 13.24 0.45
C THR A 9 5.28 12.09 -0.55
N LEU A 10 4.20 11.92 -1.30
CA LEU A 10 4.03 10.93 -2.35
C LEU A 10 5.14 11.02 -3.39
N HIS A 11 5.59 12.23 -3.73
CA HIS A 11 6.59 12.44 -4.77
C HIS A 11 8.03 12.44 -4.28
N ASP A 12 8.25 12.51 -2.96
CA ASP A 12 9.53 12.14 -2.37
C ASP A 12 9.74 10.62 -2.42
N LEU A 13 8.64 9.85 -2.28
CA LEU A 13 8.69 8.38 -2.36
C LEU A 13 8.66 7.87 -3.81
N LEU A 14 7.79 8.43 -4.66
CA LEU A 14 7.48 7.95 -6.00
C LEU A 14 7.60 9.09 -7.02
N PRO A 15 8.57 9.03 -7.95
CA PRO A 15 8.71 10.04 -8.99
C PRO A 15 7.40 10.27 -9.74
N ARG A 16 6.99 11.55 -9.90
CA ARG A 16 5.69 11.92 -10.47
C ARG A 16 5.43 11.28 -11.83
N GLN A 17 6.44 11.29 -12.70
CA GLN A 17 6.32 10.75 -14.05
C GLN A 17 6.16 9.23 -14.06
N GLU A 18 6.88 8.52 -13.19
CA GLU A 18 6.77 7.05 -13.08
C GLU A 18 5.41 6.63 -12.52
N LEU A 19 4.91 7.35 -11.51
CA LEU A 19 3.58 7.09 -10.96
C LEU A 19 2.48 7.34 -12.01
N ALA A 20 2.57 8.44 -12.76
CA ALA A 20 1.64 8.75 -13.84
C ALA A 20 1.68 7.66 -14.92
N ALA A 21 2.88 7.29 -15.38
CA ALA A 21 3.05 6.23 -16.39
C ALA A 21 2.48 4.89 -15.93
N ALA A 22 2.66 4.51 -14.65
CA ALA A 22 2.10 3.27 -14.12
C ALA A 22 0.56 3.30 -14.02
N ILE A 23 -0.03 4.47 -13.79
CA ILE A 23 -1.49 4.66 -13.81
C ILE A 23 -2.01 4.57 -15.24
N ASP A 24 -1.39 5.28 -16.18
CA ASP A 24 -1.78 5.32 -17.59
C ASP A 24 -1.68 3.93 -18.25
N ALA A 25 -0.65 3.17 -17.89
CA ALA A 25 -0.47 1.78 -18.33
C ALA A 25 -1.41 0.78 -17.64
N GLY A 26 -2.23 1.21 -16.68
CA GLY A 26 -3.16 0.33 -15.95
C GLY A 26 -2.48 -0.61 -14.95
N TYR A 27 -1.23 -0.36 -14.58
CA TYR A 27 -0.49 -1.12 -13.57
C TYR A 27 -0.81 -0.65 -12.14
N VAL A 28 -1.22 0.60 -11.97
CA VAL A 28 -1.69 1.17 -10.71
C VAL A 28 -3.06 1.80 -10.91
N THR A 29 -3.94 1.66 -9.90
CA THR A 29 -5.17 2.45 -9.80
C THR A 29 -5.03 3.49 -8.72
N ARG A 30 -5.48 4.71 -9.02
CA ARG A 30 -5.75 5.78 -8.05
C ARG A 30 -7.24 5.82 -7.80
N LYS A 31 -7.67 5.71 -6.54
CA LYS A 31 -9.07 5.80 -6.15
C LYS A 31 -9.26 6.93 -5.13
N PRO A 32 -10.04 7.97 -5.44
CA PRO A 32 -10.33 9.02 -4.48
C PRO A 32 -11.21 8.46 -3.34
N HIS A 33 -11.01 9.00 -2.15
CA HIS A 33 -11.94 8.82 -1.04
C HIS A 33 -13.28 9.50 -1.40
N PRO A 34 -14.43 8.92 -1.01
CA PRO A 34 -15.74 9.50 -1.37
C PRO A 34 -15.99 10.90 -0.78
N GLU A 35 -15.36 11.24 0.34
CA GLU A 35 -15.66 12.46 1.11
C GLU A 35 -14.42 13.27 1.54
N LEU A 36 -13.23 12.67 1.52
CA LEU A 36 -12.01 13.27 2.07
C LEU A 36 -11.06 13.58 0.92
N PRO A 37 -10.15 14.56 1.05
CA PRO A 37 -9.17 14.87 -0.01
C PRO A 37 -8.00 13.86 0.05
N LEU A 38 -8.33 12.57 -0.05
CA LEU A 38 -7.40 11.46 0.02
C LEU A 38 -7.52 10.61 -1.22
N SER A 39 -6.39 10.08 -1.68
CA SER A 39 -6.34 9.09 -2.74
C SER A 39 -5.60 7.83 -2.30
N LEU A 40 -6.16 6.67 -2.65
CA LEU A 40 -5.56 5.37 -2.46
C LEU A 40 -4.92 4.88 -3.75
N TYR A 41 -3.70 4.35 -3.64
CA TYR A 41 -2.93 3.78 -4.75
C TYR A 41 -2.69 2.29 -4.54
N THR A 42 -3.17 1.47 -5.49
CA THR A 42 -2.94 0.02 -5.49
C THR A 42 -2.52 -0.47 -6.87
N TYR A 43 -1.56 -1.38 -6.92
CA TYR A 43 -1.22 -2.15 -8.11
C TYR A 43 -2.42 -3.00 -8.53
N THR A 44 -2.51 -3.24 -9.83
CA THR A 44 -3.63 -3.95 -10.45
C THR A 44 -3.35 -5.44 -10.64
N ARG A 45 -4.39 -6.16 -11.04
CA ARG A 45 -4.28 -7.55 -11.47
C ARG A 45 -3.38 -7.67 -12.72
N THR A 46 -3.37 -6.65 -13.59
CA THR A 46 -2.50 -6.57 -14.76
C THR A 46 -1.03 -6.53 -14.35
N ALA A 47 -0.65 -5.64 -13.41
CA ALA A 47 0.73 -5.58 -12.89
C ALA A 47 1.17 -6.92 -12.29
N GLN A 48 0.26 -7.62 -11.61
CA GLN A 48 0.53 -8.93 -11.04
C GLN A 48 0.78 -10.01 -12.10
N TYR A 49 -0.02 -10.06 -13.17
CA TYR A 49 0.11 -11.08 -14.21
C TYR A 49 1.28 -10.85 -15.15
N GLU A 50 1.53 -9.59 -15.51
CA GLU A 50 2.65 -9.21 -16.36
C GLU A 50 3.96 -9.09 -15.57
N HIS A 51 3.91 -9.29 -14.25
CA HIS A 51 5.06 -9.20 -13.35
C HIS A 51 5.79 -7.84 -13.43
N VAL A 52 5.02 -6.76 -13.60
CA VAL A 52 5.55 -5.40 -13.62
C VAL A 52 5.78 -4.95 -12.19
N TRP A 53 6.97 -5.24 -11.68
CA TRP A 53 7.40 -4.94 -10.33
C TRP A 53 8.59 -3.99 -10.35
N ASN A 54 8.32 -2.75 -9.93
CA ASN A 54 9.25 -1.65 -9.78
C ASN A 54 8.90 -0.88 -8.49
N GLN A 55 9.64 0.18 -8.17
CA GLN A 55 9.41 0.95 -6.95
C GLN A 55 7.95 1.43 -6.82
N VAL A 56 7.33 1.91 -7.91
CA VAL A 56 5.94 2.37 -7.92
C VAL A 56 4.97 1.24 -7.63
N THR A 57 4.98 0.18 -8.44
CA THR A 57 4.02 -0.94 -8.33
C THR A 57 4.18 -1.73 -7.03
N MET A 58 5.41 -1.81 -6.48
CA MET A 58 5.64 -2.45 -5.19
C MET A 58 5.14 -1.59 -4.01
N ARG A 59 5.22 -0.27 -4.09
CA ARG A 59 4.76 0.65 -3.03
C ARG A 59 3.26 0.94 -3.08
N CYS A 60 2.65 0.93 -4.26
CA CYS A 60 1.21 1.06 -4.43
C CYS A 60 0.50 -0.22 -3.97
N ARG A 61 0.44 -0.49 -2.67
CA ARG A 61 -0.25 -1.64 -2.07
C ARG A 61 -1.18 -1.18 -0.94
N GLY A 62 -2.06 -0.22 -1.26
CA GLY A 62 -2.89 0.46 -0.27
C GLY A 62 -2.23 1.71 0.32
N LEU A 63 -1.30 2.31 -0.42
CA LEU A 63 -0.72 3.61 -0.07
C LEU A 63 -1.83 4.66 -0.11
N VAL A 64 -1.89 5.53 0.89
CA VAL A 64 -2.84 6.65 0.93
C VAL A 64 -2.06 7.96 1.01
N ALA A 65 -2.42 8.92 0.16
CA ALA A 65 -1.85 10.27 0.17
C ALA A 65 -2.96 11.32 0.18
N ASP A 66 -2.66 12.46 0.79
CA ASP A 66 -3.48 13.67 0.78
C ASP A 66 -3.35 14.38 -0.57
N ASP A 67 -4.48 14.66 -1.21
CA ASP A 67 -4.54 15.20 -2.57
C ASP A 67 -4.12 16.68 -2.64
N ALA A 68 -4.24 17.44 -1.55
CA ALA A 68 -3.91 18.86 -1.52
C ALA A 68 -2.41 19.09 -1.24
N THR A 69 -1.86 18.32 -0.30
CA THR A 69 -0.48 18.49 0.19
C THR A 69 0.50 17.49 -0.42
N GLY A 70 -0.01 16.37 -0.94
CA GLY A 70 0.80 15.22 -1.34
C GLY A 70 1.35 14.42 -0.16
N ALA A 71 1.01 14.77 1.08
CA ALA A 71 1.52 14.08 2.26
C ALA A 71 1.10 12.59 2.25
N ILE A 72 2.02 11.70 2.60
CA ILE A 72 1.69 10.28 2.76
C ILE A 72 0.97 10.11 4.10
N VAL A 73 -0.27 9.63 4.04
CA VAL A 73 -1.12 9.42 5.22
C VAL A 73 -1.08 7.97 5.68
N ALA A 74 -0.89 7.03 4.75
CA ALA A 74 -0.68 5.63 5.09
C ALA A 74 0.32 4.97 4.13
N LEU A 75 1.30 4.24 4.71
CA LEU A 75 2.32 3.53 3.95
C LEU A 75 2.42 2.07 4.44
N PRO A 76 1.62 1.14 3.88
CA PRO A 76 1.72 -0.28 4.20
C PRO A 76 3.06 -0.89 3.76
N LEU A 77 3.30 -2.13 4.21
CA LEU A 77 4.42 -2.93 3.70
C LEU A 77 4.37 -3.01 2.17
N PRO A 78 5.53 -2.86 1.50
CA PRO A 78 5.61 -3.03 0.05
C PRO A 78 5.19 -4.46 -0.35
N LYS A 79 4.90 -4.66 -1.63
CA LYS A 79 4.76 -6.01 -2.18
C LYS A 79 6.03 -6.81 -1.87
N PHE A 80 5.85 -7.97 -1.25
CA PHE A 80 6.86 -8.99 -1.03
C PHE A 80 6.44 -10.28 -1.75
N PHE A 81 7.39 -11.17 -2.01
CA PHE A 81 7.23 -12.31 -2.92
C PHE A 81 7.33 -13.64 -2.17
N ASN A 82 6.86 -14.71 -2.80
CA ASN A 82 6.94 -16.04 -2.22
C ASN A 82 8.37 -16.59 -2.37
N VAL A 83 8.79 -17.48 -1.48
CA VAL A 83 10.12 -18.12 -1.51
C VAL A 83 10.44 -18.72 -2.89
N GLY A 84 9.48 -19.41 -3.52
CA GLY A 84 9.70 -19.98 -4.86
C GLY A 84 9.96 -18.96 -5.97
N GLU A 85 9.52 -17.71 -5.83
CA GLU A 85 9.87 -16.63 -6.76
C GLU A 85 11.34 -16.20 -6.60
N HIS A 86 11.85 -16.24 -5.36
CA HIS A 86 13.26 -15.99 -5.04
C HIS A 86 14.17 -17.12 -5.51
N GLU A 87 13.76 -18.38 -5.28
CA GLU A 87 14.49 -19.58 -5.71
C GLU A 87 14.59 -19.67 -7.25
N ALA A 88 13.55 -19.22 -7.95
CA ALA A 88 13.54 -19.16 -9.42
C ALA A 88 14.39 -18.01 -9.99
N GLY A 89 15.02 -17.18 -9.14
CA GLY A 89 15.89 -16.08 -9.57
C GLY A 89 15.17 -15.03 -10.41
N ARG A 90 13.89 -14.73 -10.08
CA ARG A 90 13.14 -13.70 -10.82
C ARG A 90 13.83 -12.35 -10.65
N PRO A 91 13.91 -11.50 -11.70
CA PRO A 91 14.58 -10.19 -11.58
C PRO A 91 14.04 -9.29 -10.45
N TYR A 92 12.76 -9.43 -10.12
CA TYR A 92 12.06 -8.71 -9.06
C TYR A 92 12.10 -9.40 -7.68
N ALA A 93 12.61 -10.64 -7.61
CA ALA A 93 12.75 -11.43 -6.40
C ALA A 93 14.15 -12.08 -6.43
N PRO A 94 15.22 -11.33 -6.12
CA PRO A 94 16.57 -11.88 -6.03
C PRO A 94 16.66 -12.91 -4.91
N ALA A 95 17.69 -13.76 -4.92
CA ALA A 95 17.91 -14.73 -3.85
C ALA A 95 17.87 -14.05 -2.47
N LEU A 96 17.18 -14.68 -1.52
CA LEU A 96 17.11 -14.19 -0.15
C LEU A 96 18.51 -14.24 0.48
N PRO A 97 18.90 -13.22 1.26
CA PRO A 97 20.17 -13.22 1.96
C PRO A 97 20.23 -14.33 3.01
N ASP A 98 21.44 -14.88 3.21
CA ASP A 98 21.72 -15.81 4.30
C ASP A 98 22.01 -15.04 5.59
N GLU A 99 20.96 -14.45 6.16
CA GLU A 99 21.00 -13.66 7.39
C GLU A 99 19.87 -14.07 8.35
N PRO A 100 19.97 -13.79 9.67
CA PRO A 100 18.89 -14.06 10.60
C PRO A 100 17.59 -13.37 10.18
N PHE A 101 16.48 -14.10 10.24
CA PHE A 101 15.15 -13.59 9.88
C PHE A 101 14.11 -13.95 10.93
N GLU A 102 13.01 -13.21 10.90
CA GLU A 102 11.84 -13.44 11.75
C GLU A 102 10.76 -14.17 10.95
N VAL A 103 10.05 -15.09 11.62
CA VAL A 103 8.92 -15.83 11.05
C VAL A 103 7.66 -15.45 11.80
N TYR A 104 6.63 -15.11 11.04
CA TYR A 104 5.32 -14.72 11.56
C TYR A 104 4.23 -15.59 10.94
N ASP A 105 3.17 -15.86 11.69
CA ASP A 105 1.99 -16.54 11.16
C ASP A 105 1.33 -15.69 10.07
N LYS A 106 1.24 -16.24 8.86
CA LYS A 106 0.53 -15.62 7.76
C LYS A 106 -0.97 -15.92 7.86
N VAL A 107 -1.67 -15.11 8.66
CA VAL A 107 -3.13 -15.19 8.84
C VAL A 107 -3.85 -15.02 7.50
N ASP A 108 -4.82 -15.89 7.21
CA ASP A 108 -5.66 -15.80 6.02
C ASP A 108 -6.85 -14.88 6.26
N GLY A 109 -6.80 -13.69 5.67
CA GLY A 109 -7.76 -12.64 5.91
C GLY A 109 -7.59 -11.49 4.93
N SER A 110 -8.03 -10.31 5.34
CA SER A 110 -7.96 -9.09 4.52
C SER A 110 -7.09 -8.03 5.19
N LEU A 111 -6.21 -7.41 4.40
CA LEU A 111 -5.38 -6.32 4.87
C LEU A 111 -6.25 -5.10 5.22
N ALA A 112 -6.17 -4.66 6.47
CA ALA A 112 -6.66 -3.36 6.92
C ALA A 112 -5.48 -2.37 7.00
N VAL A 113 -5.60 -1.25 6.29
CA VAL A 113 -4.69 -0.12 6.34
C VAL A 113 -5.33 0.91 7.27
N VAL A 114 -4.83 0.99 8.50
CA VAL A 114 -5.33 1.91 9.54
C VAL A 114 -4.43 3.15 9.57
N PHE A 115 -5.04 4.33 9.55
CA PHE A 115 -4.33 5.60 9.58
C PHE A 115 -5.15 6.67 10.29
N HIS A 116 -4.49 7.68 10.83
CA HIS A 116 -5.15 8.81 11.49
C HIS A 116 -5.16 10.03 10.57
N TYR A 117 -6.34 10.60 10.34
CA TYR A 117 -6.50 11.75 9.44
C TYR A 117 -7.64 12.66 9.90
N ALA A 118 -7.40 13.98 9.88
CA ALA A 118 -8.38 15.00 10.29
C ALA A 118 -9.03 14.72 11.65
N GLY A 119 -8.24 14.28 12.64
CA GLY A 119 -8.69 14.06 14.01
C GLY A 119 -9.46 12.76 14.25
N GLY A 120 -9.49 11.84 13.27
CA GLY A 120 -10.13 10.53 13.45
C GLY A 120 -9.32 9.40 12.84
N TRP A 121 -9.48 8.21 13.42
CA TRP A 121 -8.95 6.99 12.83
C TRP A 121 -9.79 6.55 11.64
N ARG A 122 -9.10 6.13 10.58
CA ARG A 122 -9.67 5.70 9.31
C ARG A 122 -9.11 4.35 8.91
N VAL A 123 -9.92 3.58 8.18
CA VAL A 123 -9.54 2.26 7.67
C VAL A 123 -9.79 2.16 6.16
N ALA A 124 -8.79 1.69 5.43
CA ALA A 124 -8.94 1.23 4.06
C ALA A 124 -8.60 -0.27 3.95
N SER A 125 -9.11 -0.94 2.93
CA SER A 125 -8.53 -2.21 2.48
C SER A 125 -7.32 -1.94 1.59
N LYS A 126 -6.65 -2.99 1.09
CA LYS A 126 -5.56 -2.86 0.10
C LYS A 126 -5.92 -1.95 -1.09
N GLY A 127 -7.19 -1.90 -1.50
CA GLY A 127 -7.60 -1.30 -2.77
C GLY A 127 -8.90 -0.50 -2.74
N SER A 128 -9.44 -0.18 -1.57
CA SER A 128 -10.71 0.53 -1.45
C SER A 128 -10.93 1.11 -0.06
N PHE A 129 -11.48 2.32 0.01
CA PHE A 129 -11.99 2.94 1.25
C PHE A 129 -13.37 2.40 1.67
N ILE A 130 -14.13 1.80 0.74
CA ILE A 130 -15.55 1.48 0.94
C ILE A 130 -15.90 0.00 0.69
N SER A 131 -14.89 -0.86 0.50
CA SER A 131 -15.10 -2.31 0.42
C SER A 131 -15.73 -2.85 1.71
N THR A 132 -16.43 -3.98 1.64
CA THR A 132 -16.99 -4.67 2.81
C THR A 132 -15.97 -4.83 3.94
N GLN A 133 -14.71 -5.14 3.63
CA GLN A 133 -13.61 -5.31 4.59
C GLN A 133 -13.16 -3.98 5.20
N ALA A 134 -13.07 -2.91 4.41
CA ALA A 134 -12.75 -1.56 4.88
C ALA A 134 -13.85 -1.05 5.83
N THR A 135 -15.12 -1.17 5.44
CA THR A 135 -16.28 -0.79 6.25
C THR A 135 -16.35 -1.59 7.54
N TRP A 136 -16.09 -2.90 7.48
CA TRP A 136 -16.03 -3.75 8.67
C TRP A 136 -14.90 -3.30 9.60
N GLY A 137 -13.70 -3.05 9.05
CA GLY A 137 -12.55 -2.60 9.82
C GLY A 137 -12.78 -1.24 10.49
N GLN A 138 -13.40 -0.30 9.78
CA GLN A 138 -13.78 1.00 10.35
C GLN A 138 -14.74 0.83 11.53
N ARG A 139 -15.84 0.08 11.36
CA ARG A 139 -16.79 -0.19 12.45
C ARG A 139 -16.15 -0.87 13.65
N HIS A 140 -15.21 -1.79 13.40
CA HIS A 140 -14.47 -2.45 14.46
C HIS A 140 -13.62 -1.46 15.26
N LEU A 141 -12.96 -0.53 14.58
CA LEU A 141 -12.11 0.49 15.19
C LEU A 141 -12.93 1.53 15.96
N ASP A 142 -14.02 2.02 15.37
CA ASP A 142 -14.94 2.98 16.01
C ASP A 142 -15.52 2.43 17.32
N GLY A 143 -15.75 1.11 17.40
CA GLY A 143 -16.22 0.45 18.62
C GLY A 143 -15.17 0.31 19.73
N ARG A 144 -13.91 0.72 19.49
CA ARG A 144 -12.79 0.64 20.45
C ARG A 144 -12.15 1.98 20.77
N ASP A 145 -12.49 3.03 20.03
CA ASP A 145 -12.04 4.40 20.26
C ASP A 145 -13.00 5.11 21.24
N THR A 146 -13.01 4.62 22.48
CA THR A 146 -13.82 5.12 23.62
C THR A 146 -12.95 5.66 24.73
#